data_AF-F0GEX7-F1
#
_entry.id   AF-F0GEX7-F1
#
_cell.length_a   1.000
_cell.length_b   1.000
_cell.length_c   1.000
_cell.angle_alpha   90.00
_cell.angle_beta   90.00
_cell.angle_gamma   90.00
#
_symmetry.space_group_name_H-M   'P 1'
#
loop_
_entity.id
_entity.type
_entity.pdbx_description
1 polymer ?
#
loop_
_entity_poly.entity_id
_entity_poly.type
_entity_poly.pdbx_seq_one_letter_code
_entity_poly.pdbx_strand_id
1 'polypeptide(L)'
;EPTRGVDIGAKSEIYRIINELARAGVGVIVISSELPEIIGVADRVLVMREGEIAGELGGHTGTPITQEAIIALATGSQAELADAH
;
A
#
# COMPACT_ATOMS: atom_id res chain seq x y z
N GLU A 1 14.31 -9.17 -5.34
CA GLU A 1 14.77 -8.90 -6.72
C GLU A 1 16.30 -8.88 -6.81
N PRO A 2 16.91 -9.21 -7.97
CA PRO A 2 18.37 -9.30 -8.17
C PRO A 2 19.07 -7.93 -8.36
N THR A 3 18.41 -6.82 -8.03
CA THR A 3 18.89 -5.44 -8.16
C THR A 3 19.59 -4.90 -6.91
N ARG A 4 20.09 -5.79 -6.03
CA ARG A 4 20.71 -5.40 -4.76
C ARG A 4 22.09 -4.77 -5.01
N GLY A 5 22.12 -3.44 -5.17
CA GLY A 5 23.35 -2.65 -5.23
C GLY A 5 23.30 -1.32 -6.00
N VAL A 6 22.24 -1.02 -6.75
CA VAL A 6 22.20 0.19 -7.63
C VAL A 6 21.06 1.19 -7.30
N ASP A 7 20.00 0.81 -6.58
CA ASP A 7 18.68 1.44 -6.83
C ASP A 7 18.06 2.38 -5.77
N ILE A 8 18.72 2.70 -4.64
CA ILE A 8 18.07 3.56 -3.62
C ILE A 8 17.83 4.99 -4.15
N GLY A 9 18.79 5.54 -4.91
CA GLY A 9 18.68 6.87 -5.50
C GLY A 9 17.65 6.96 -6.62
N ALA A 10 17.61 5.95 -7.51
CA ALA A 10 16.67 5.92 -8.63
C ALA A 10 15.22 5.75 -8.18
N LYS A 11 14.96 4.89 -7.18
CA LYS A 11 13.62 4.72 -6.59
C LYS A 11 13.11 6.01 -5.94
N SER A 12 13.98 6.71 -5.22
CA SER A 12 13.62 7.98 -4.56
C SER A 12 13.14 9.04 -5.56
N GLU A 13 13.75 9.08 -6.75
CA GLU A 13 13.36 9.99 -7.82
C GLU A 13 12.00 9.62 -8.44
N ILE A 14 11.73 8.32 -8.62
CA ILE A 14 10.42 7.84 -9.06
C ILE A 14 9.34 8.25 -8.05
N TYR A 15 9.59 8.12 -6.74
CA TYR A 15 8.63 8.56 -5.71
C TYR A 15 8.39 10.06 -5.73
N ARG A 16 9.44 10.86 -5.97
CA ARG A 16 9.30 12.30 -6.09
C ARG A 16 8.35 12.65 -7.24
N ILE A 17 8.53 12.02 -8.40
CA ILE A 17 7.67 12.23 -9.57
C ILE A 17 6.22 11.80 -9.30
N ILE A 18 6.02 10.62 -8.70
CA ILE A 18 4.69 10.12 -8.33
C ILE A 18 3.97 11.12 -7.41
N ASN A 19 4.67 11.60 -6.38
CA ASN A 19 4.12 12.57 -5.42
C ASN A 19 3.82 13.93 -6.08
N GLU A 20 4.66 14.39 -7.00
CA GLU A 20 4.42 15.63 -7.75
C GLU A 20 3.17 15.52 -8.64
N LEU A 21 3.00 14.39 -9.32
CA LEU A 21 1.81 14.12 -10.13
C LEU A 21 0.55 14.04 -9.27
N ALA A 22 0.60 13.31 -8.15
CA ALA A 22 -0.53 13.20 -7.23
C ALA A 22 -0.93 14.58 -6.68
N ARG A 23 0.05 15.41 -6.28
CA ARG A 23 -0.19 16.80 -5.82
C ARG A 23 -0.75 17.71 -6.91
N ALA A 24 -0.47 17.43 -8.18
CA ALA A 24 -1.06 18.13 -9.32
C ALA A 24 -2.51 17.67 -9.62
N GLY A 25 -3.09 16.79 -8.80
CA GLY A 25 -4.45 16.27 -8.97
C GLY A 25 -4.55 15.11 -9.96
N VAL A 26 -3.42 14.50 -10.35
CA VAL A 26 -3.40 13.32 -11.23
C VAL A 26 -3.62 12.07 -10.38
N GLY A 27 -4.58 11.23 -10.76
CA GLY A 27 -4.75 9.92 -10.15
C GLY A 27 -3.61 8.98 -10.54
N VAL A 28 -2.90 8.43 -9.56
CA VAL A 28 -1.79 7.50 -9.78
C VAL A 28 -2.10 6.16 -9.11
N ILE A 29 -1.91 5.06 -9.85
CA ILE A 29 -2.00 3.70 -9.32
C ILE A 29 -0.59 3.14 -9.22
N VAL A 30 -0.19 2.75 -8.02
CA VAL A 30 1.11 2.14 -7.73
C VAL A 30 0.89 0.69 -7.31
N ILE A 31 1.66 -0.22 -7.88
CA ILE A 31 1.69 -1.64 -7.51
C ILE A 31 3.10 -1.91 -6.98
N SER A 32 3.20 -2.28 -5.71
CA SER A 32 4.46 -2.67 -5.07
C SER A 32 4.22 -3.81 -4.09
N SER A 33 5.25 -4.63 -3.87
CA SER A 33 5.32 -5.61 -2.79
C SER A 33 6.15 -5.12 -1.60
N GLU A 34 6.75 -3.93 -1.69
CA GLU A 34 7.56 -3.34 -0.62
C GLU A 34 6.70 -2.43 0.25
N LEU A 35 6.36 -2.90 1.45
CA LEU A 35 5.50 -2.17 2.39
C LEU A 35 5.99 -0.75 2.74
N PRO A 36 7.30 -0.48 2.93
CA PRO A 36 7.77 0.89 3.19
C PRO A 36 7.41 1.87 2.07
N GLU A 37 7.37 1.40 0.82
CA GLU A 37 7.01 2.22 -0.34
C GLU A 37 5.52 2.58 -0.29
N ILE A 38 4.65 1.58 -0.07
CA ILE A 38 3.20 1.75 0.03
C ILE A 38 2.85 2.74 1.14
N ILE A 39 3.41 2.55 2.34
CA ILE A 39 3.13 3.38 3.52
C ILE A 39 3.58 4.83 3.29
N GLY A 40 4.64 5.05 2.51
CA GLY A 40 5.21 6.37 2.28
C GLY A 40 4.50 7.24 1.23
N VAL A 41 3.72 6.64 0.32
CA VAL A 41 3.13 7.36 -0.83
C VAL A 41 1.61 7.22 -0.94
N ALA A 42 1.00 6.21 -0.33
CA ALA A 42 -0.40 5.92 -0.55
C ALA A 42 -1.32 6.74 0.37
N ASP A 43 -2.30 7.41 -0.23
CA ASP A 43 -3.46 7.94 0.51
C ASP A 43 -4.45 6.83 0.91
N ARG A 44 -4.46 5.74 0.14
CA ARG A 44 -5.41 4.62 0.26
C ARG A 44 -4.80 3.34 -0.26
N VAL A 45 -5.02 2.22 0.43
CA VAL A 45 -4.45 0.91 0.09
C VAL A 45 -5.54 -0.13 0.03
N LEU A 46 -5.64 -0.84 -1.10
CA LEU A 46 -6.45 -2.04 -1.26
C LEU A 46 -5.54 -3.25 -1.15
N VAL A 47 -5.80 -4.12 -0.19
CA VAL A 47 -5.02 -5.35 0.00
C VAL A 47 -5.75 -6.49 -0.69
N MET A 48 -5.06 -7.22 -1.56
CA MET A 48 -5.61 -8.34 -2.31
C MET A 48 -5.04 -9.66 -1.79
N ARG A 49 -5.89 -10.67 -1.59
CA ARG A 49 -5.52 -12.03 -1.16
C ARG A 49 -6.35 -13.02 -1.96
N GLU A 50 -5.70 -14.03 -2.54
CA GLU A 50 -6.37 -15.10 -3.31
C GLU A 50 -7.28 -14.60 -4.45
N GLY A 51 -6.95 -13.45 -5.05
CA GLY A 51 -7.71 -12.86 -6.15
C GLY A 51 -8.88 -11.98 -5.71
N GLU A 52 -9.11 -11.82 -4.40
CA GLU A 52 -10.17 -10.98 -3.84
C GLU A 52 -9.58 -9.82 -3.02
N ILE A 53 -10.35 -8.73 -2.89
CA ILE A 53 -9.98 -7.62 -2.00
C ILE A 53 -10.23 -8.07 -0.56
N ALA A 54 -9.14 -8.26 0.19
CA ALA A 54 -9.17 -8.63 1.60
C ALA A 54 -9.52 -7.45 2.51
N GLY A 55 -9.26 -6.21 2.07
CA GLY A 55 -9.62 -5.02 2.82
C GLY A 55 -9.04 -3.72 2.25
N GLU A 56 -9.45 -2.61 2.86
CA GLU A 56 -9.05 -1.25 2.49
C GLU A 56 -8.52 -0.49 3.72
N LEU A 57 -7.43 0.26 3.54
CA LEU A 57 -6.80 1.11 4.56
C LEU A 57 -6.67 2.54 4.03
N GLY A 58 -6.67 3.51 4.94
CA GLY A 58 -6.56 4.93 4.60
C GLY A 58 -7.80 5.51 3.93
N GLY A 59 -7.64 6.64 3.26
CA GLY A 59 -8.74 7.37 2.62
C GLY A 59 -9.90 7.61 3.59
N HIS A 60 -11.09 7.11 3.23
CA HIS A 60 -12.32 7.28 4.01
C HIS A 60 -12.55 6.16 5.04
N THR A 61 -11.69 5.14 5.14
CA THR A 61 -11.93 4.01 6.06
C THR A 61 -11.65 4.36 7.51
N GLY A 62 -10.83 5.39 7.75
CA GLY A 62 -10.36 5.77 9.09
C GLY A 62 -9.34 4.79 9.70
N THR A 63 -9.06 3.66 9.04
CA THR A 63 -8.03 2.72 9.45
C THR A 63 -6.66 3.21 8.97
N PRO A 64 -5.67 3.41 9.85
CA PRO A 64 -4.36 3.88 9.46
C PRO A 64 -3.63 2.87 8.57
N ILE A 65 -2.84 3.37 7.63
CA ILE A 65 -1.98 2.55 6.78
C ILE A 65 -0.73 2.19 7.59
N THR A 66 -0.73 1.03 8.24
CA THR A 66 0.43 0.50 8.96
C THR A 66 0.90 -0.82 8.34
N GLN A 67 2.17 -1.14 8.55
CA GLN A 67 2.74 -2.40 8.10
C GLN A 67 1.97 -3.60 8.70
N GLU A 68 1.63 -3.52 9.98
CA GLU A 68 0.90 -4.56 10.70
C GLU A 68 -0.50 -4.77 10.11
N ALA A 69 -1.22 -3.69 9.79
CA ALA A 69 -2.55 -3.76 9.20
C ALA A 69 -2.53 -4.36 7.79
N ILE A 70 -1.54 -3.98 6.96
CA ILE A 70 -1.39 -4.54 5.61
C ILE A 70 -1.07 -6.03 5.69
N ILE A 71 -0.12 -6.43 6.54
CA ILE A 71 0.25 -7.83 6.73
C ILE A 71 -0.96 -8.63 7.21
N ALA A 72 -1.70 -8.13 8.20
CA ALA A 72 -2.86 -8.82 8.73
C ALA A 72 -3.94 -9.12 7.66
N LEU A 73 -4.20 -8.16 6.77
CA LEU A 73 -5.11 -8.36 5.63
C LEU A 73 -4.54 -9.35 4.60
N ALA A 74 -3.24 -9.24 4.30
CA ALA A 74 -2.56 -10.09 3.33
C ALA A 74 -2.44 -11.56 3.80
N THR A 75 -2.31 -11.81 5.10
CA THR A 75 -2.20 -13.15 5.70
C THR A 75 -3.53 -13.71 6.20
N GLY A 76 -4.60 -12.90 6.26
CA GLY A 76 -5.89 -13.32 6.78
C GLY A 76 -5.96 -13.43 8.30
N SER A 77 -5.05 -12.78 9.02
CA SER A 77 -4.95 -12.87 10.48
C SER A 77 -5.97 -12.01 11.26
N GLN A 78 -7.04 -11.53 10.63
CA GLN A 78 -8.10 -10.70 11.23
C GLN A 78 -9.54 -11.21 10.97
N ALA A 79 -9.71 -12.41 10.40
CA ALA A 79 -11.02 -12.96 10.02
C ALA A 79 -11.88 -13.52 11.18
N GLU A 80 -11.90 -12.86 12.34
CA GLU A 80 -12.91 -13.13 13.39
C GLU A 80 -13.74 -11.90 13.79
N LEU A 81 -13.49 -10.71 13.22
CA LEU A 81 -14.18 -9.49 13.63
C LEU A 81 -15.40 -9.11 12.77
N ALA A 82 -15.73 -9.85 11.72
CA ALA A 82 -16.80 -9.50 10.78
C ALA A 82 -17.99 -10.49 10.70
N ASP A 83 -17.86 -11.73 11.20
CA ASP A 83 -18.92 -12.76 11.12
C ASP A 83 -19.81 -12.84 12.37
N ALA A 84 -19.82 -11.81 13.22
CA ALA A 84 -20.58 -11.77 14.47
C ALA A 84 -21.87 -10.94 14.43
N HIS A 85 -22.51 -10.77 13.27
CA HIS A 85 -23.84 -10.15 13.17
C HIS A 85 -24.85 -11.04 12.43
#